data_AF-A0A540WLV7-F1
#
_entry.id   AF-A0A540WLV7-F1
#
_cell.length_a   1.000
_cell.length_b   1.000
_cell.length_c   1.000
_cell.angle_alpha   90.00
_cell.angle_beta   90.00
_cell.angle_gamma   90.00
#
_symmetry.space_group_name_H-M   'P 1'
#
loop_
_entity.id
_entity.type
_entity.pdbx_description
1 polymer ?
#
loop_
_entity_poly.entity_id
_entity_poly.type
_entity_poly.pdbx_seq_one_letter_code
_entity_poly.pdbx_strand_id
1 'polypeptide(L)'
;MLCPLLAVVGCREEKAAEPLQSLKPAPLPSLATGGSRASEDGGPVARGDVPESAPVYGEALPSNALRLSLAGEQVRLGGETFEPSRSASIARLAERVKGHEVVLVPDADTFLAQVSELLAMLRDSAETVWLAHPDAPVAYPLVLRDEDGFRVWLAEVAPGKLRIIQRADGFELSTSVGKLPGPDANGPSVPVREGRQDLATLRHGLGLLKGRFKQSEDICLVPSFGTEVSQAARALGAVYTAPGEPLFDTLCLVFPTPPRVRDGG
;
A
#
# COMPACT_ATOMS: atom_id res chain seq x y z
N MET A 1 82.93 -11.91 30.07
CA MET A 1 82.66 -11.51 28.66
C MET A 1 81.20 -11.81 28.38
N LEU A 2 80.31 -10.82 28.53
CA LEU A 2 79.77 -9.92 27.49
C LEU A 2 78.82 -10.61 26.47
N CYS A 3 77.51 -10.34 26.65
CA CYS A 3 76.39 -10.03 25.72
C CYS A 3 76.35 -10.54 24.25
N PRO A 4 75.18 -10.59 23.57
CA PRO A 4 73.78 -10.56 24.04
C PRO A 4 72.85 -11.62 23.38
N LEU A 5 71.66 -11.85 23.96
CA LEU A 5 70.52 -12.49 23.30
C LEU A 5 69.85 -11.50 22.34
N LEU A 6 69.74 -11.87 21.06
CA LEU A 6 68.97 -11.15 20.05
C LEU A 6 67.48 -11.52 20.15
N ALA A 7 66.64 -10.50 20.34
CA ALA A 7 65.19 -10.59 20.22
C ALA A 7 64.81 -10.76 18.74
N VAL A 8 64.22 -11.90 18.39
CA VAL A 8 63.58 -12.10 17.09
C VAL A 8 62.14 -11.61 17.19
N VAL A 9 61.90 -10.38 16.73
CA VAL A 9 60.55 -9.88 16.45
C VAL A 9 60.10 -10.54 15.15
N GLY A 10 59.30 -11.60 15.27
CA GLY A 10 58.59 -12.18 14.14
C GLY A 10 57.46 -11.25 13.71
N CYS A 11 57.63 -10.59 12.57
CA CYS A 11 56.54 -9.92 11.85
C CYS A 11 55.46 -10.96 11.54
N ARG A 12 54.34 -10.86 12.27
CA ARG A 12 53.13 -11.60 11.92
C ARG A 12 52.55 -10.91 10.69
N GLU A 13 52.55 -11.59 9.55
CA GLU A 13 51.78 -11.18 8.38
C GLU A 13 50.33 -10.92 8.82
N GLU A 14 49.92 -9.66 8.83
CA GLU A 14 48.52 -9.28 8.84
C GLU A 14 47.92 -9.82 7.54
N LYS A 15 47.18 -10.92 7.67
CA LYS A 15 46.33 -11.42 6.60
C LYS A 15 45.39 -10.28 6.25
N ALA A 16 45.58 -9.69 5.07
CA ALA A 16 44.72 -8.63 4.56
C ALA A 16 43.26 -9.08 4.71
N ALA A 17 42.48 -8.31 5.48
CA ALA A 17 41.06 -8.56 5.61
C ALA A 17 40.46 -8.57 4.19
N GLU A 18 39.71 -9.63 3.87
CA GLU A 18 38.94 -9.67 2.63
C GLU A 18 38.13 -8.38 2.52
N PRO A 19 38.16 -7.69 1.37
CA PRO A 19 37.41 -6.45 1.21
C PRO A 19 35.95 -6.74 1.53
N LEU A 20 35.39 -5.99 2.48
CA LEU A 20 34.02 -6.08 2.93
C LEU A 20 33.12 -6.32 1.71
N GLN A 21 32.53 -7.51 1.62
CA GLN A 21 31.53 -7.82 0.61
C GLN A 21 30.52 -6.69 0.65
N SER A 22 30.42 -5.96 -0.47
CA SER A 22 29.60 -4.80 -0.72
C SER A 22 28.42 -4.65 0.26
N LEU A 23 28.44 -3.57 1.07
CA LEU A 23 27.33 -3.16 1.96
C LEU A 23 26.02 -2.83 1.21
N LYS A 24 25.97 -3.00 -0.12
CA LYS A 24 24.75 -2.81 -0.90
C LYS A 24 23.85 -4.04 -0.74
N PRO A 25 22.59 -3.87 -0.30
CA PRO A 25 21.61 -4.95 -0.30
C PRO A 25 21.49 -5.58 -1.68
N ALA A 26 21.17 -6.88 -1.73
CA ALA A 26 20.88 -7.56 -2.99
C ALA A 26 19.80 -6.80 -3.80
N PRO A 27 19.86 -6.73 -5.14
CA PRO A 27 18.88 -6.01 -5.94
C PRO A 27 17.47 -6.58 -5.75
N LEU A 28 16.44 -5.72 -5.81
CA LEU A 28 15.03 -6.12 -5.70
C LEU A 28 14.65 -7.09 -6.84
N PRO A 29 13.71 -8.03 -6.61
CA PRO A 29 13.18 -8.85 -7.70
C PRO A 29 12.54 -7.95 -8.77
N SER A 30 12.53 -8.37 -10.02
CA SER A 30 11.96 -7.59 -11.12
C SER A 30 10.59 -8.14 -11.52
N LEU A 31 9.67 -7.24 -11.85
CA LEU A 31 8.40 -7.58 -12.50
C LEU A 31 8.52 -7.69 -14.01
N ALA A 32 9.72 -7.56 -14.59
CA ALA A 32 9.95 -7.82 -16.00
C ALA A 32 9.48 -9.25 -16.31
N THR A 33 8.33 -9.33 -16.99
CA THR A 33 7.70 -10.55 -17.48
C THR A 33 8.76 -11.47 -18.07
N GLY A 34 8.94 -12.66 -17.49
CA GLY A 34 9.87 -13.65 -18.01
C GLY A 34 9.57 -13.94 -19.48
N GLY A 35 10.58 -13.77 -20.34
CA GLY A 35 10.40 -14.03 -21.77
C GLY A 35 11.42 -13.47 -22.75
N SER A 36 12.55 -12.87 -22.35
CA SER A 36 13.64 -12.65 -23.31
C SER A 36 14.50 -13.93 -23.41
N ARG A 37 13.91 -14.99 -23.98
CA ARG A 37 14.71 -15.79 -24.90
C ARG A 37 14.79 -14.94 -26.15
N ALA A 38 16.00 -14.52 -26.50
CA ALA A 38 16.27 -13.99 -27.83
C ALA A 38 15.69 -14.98 -28.86
N SER A 39 14.55 -14.62 -29.45
CA SER A 39 14.20 -15.08 -30.78
C SER A 39 14.68 -13.98 -31.69
N GLU A 40 15.86 -14.20 -32.27
CA GLU A 40 16.15 -13.69 -33.60
C GLU A 40 15.10 -14.30 -34.52
N ASP A 41 13.99 -13.61 -34.71
CA ASP A 41 13.24 -13.58 -35.97
C ASP A 41 12.03 -12.65 -35.82
N GLY A 42 12.00 -11.63 -36.68
CA GLY A 42 10.96 -10.61 -36.73
C GLY A 42 9.63 -11.17 -37.23
N GLY A 43 8.84 -11.73 -36.31
CA GLY A 43 7.40 -11.96 -36.47
C GLY A 43 6.62 -11.09 -35.48
N PRO A 44 5.39 -10.65 -35.83
CA PRO A 44 4.56 -9.89 -34.90
C PRO A 44 4.28 -10.77 -33.69
N VAL A 45 4.82 -10.39 -32.54
CA VAL A 45 4.56 -11.04 -31.26
C VAL A 45 3.06 -10.98 -31.04
N ALA A 46 2.41 -12.14 -31.05
CA ALA A 46 1.02 -12.26 -30.68
C ALA A 46 0.82 -11.55 -29.35
N ARG A 47 -0.09 -10.58 -29.32
CA ARG A 47 -0.58 -9.94 -28.11
C ARG A 47 -1.12 -11.05 -27.22
N GLY A 48 -0.29 -11.51 -26.29
CA GLY A 48 -0.62 -12.57 -25.35
C GLY A 48 -1.92 -12.23 -24.64
N ASP A 49 -2.77 -13.25 -24.55
CA ASP A 49 -4.15 -13.20 -24.11
C ASP A 49 -4.40 -12.23 -22.95
N VAL A 50 -5.45 -11.43 -23.12
CA VAL A 50 -6.00 -10.54 -22.11
C VAL A 50 -6.18 -11.34 -20.81
N PRO A 51 -5.55 -10.96 -19.68
CA PRO A 51 -5.91 -11.56 -18.41
C PRO A 51 -7.40 -11.28 -18.19
N GLU A 52 -8.19 -12.35 -18.12
CA GLU A 52 -9.53 -12.32 -17.54
C GLU A 52 -9.51 -11.46 -16.28
N SER A 53 -10.53 -10.60 -16.09
CA SER A 53 -10.60 -9.67 -14.95
C SER A 53 -10.15 -10.40 -13.69
N ALA A 54 -9.04 -9.95 -13.08
CA ALA A 54 -8.43 -10.68 -11.98
C ALA A 54 -9.49 -10.94 -10.91
N PRO A 55 -9.54 -12.16 -10.33
CA PRO A 55 -10.54 -12.49 -9.33
C PRO A 55 -10.43 -11.51 -8.16
N VAL A 56 -11.59 -11.06 -7.69
CA VAL A 56 -11.72 -10.16 -6.55
C VAL A 56 -11.65 -10.98 -5.27
N TYR A 57 -10.68 -10.66 -4.43
CA TYR A 57 -10.48 -11.27 -3.12
C TYR A 57 -10.53 -10.21 -2.03
N GLY A 58 -10.82 -10.67 -0.81
CA GLY A 58 -10.94 -9.87 0.40
C GLY A 58 -11.56 -10.70 1.51
N GLU A 59 -11.86 -10.07 2.63
CA GLU A 59 -12.62 -10.68 3.71
C GLU A 59 -14.12 -10.63 3.41
N ALA A 60 -14.88 -11.54 4.03
CA ALA A 60 -16.33 -11.38 4.07
C ALA A 60 -16.71 -10.06 4.76
N LEU A 61 -17.81 -9.44 4.30
CA LEU A 61 -18.32 -8.23 4.94
C LEU A 61 -18.63 -8.48 6.43
N PRO A 62 -18.15 -7.64 7.35
CA PRO A 62 -18.44 -7.78 8.78
C PRO A 62 -19.94 -7.61 9.02
N SER A 63 -20.57 -8.63 9.62
CA SER A 63 -22.04 -8.70 9.74
C SER A 63 -22.64 -7.68 10.69
N ASN A 64 -21.86 -7.21 11.67
CA ASN A 64 -22.30 -6.31 12.73
C ASN A 64 -21.78 -4.87 12.55
N ALA A 65 -21.01 -4.60 11.49
CA ALA A 65 -20.44 -3.28 11.27
C ALA A 65 -21.50 -2.25 10.85
N LEU A 66 -21.34 -1.02 11.32
CA LEU A 66 -22.13 0.11 10.87
C LEU A 66 -21.77 0.46 9.43
N ARG A 67 -22.77 0.43 8.54
CA ARG A 67 -22.58 0.72 7.11
C ARG A 67 -22.70 2.22 6.84
N LEU A 68 -21.58 2.83 6.44
CA LEU A 68 -21.52 4.22 6.00
C LEU A 68 -21.47 4.28 4.47
N SER A 69 -22.58 4.68 3.84
CA SER A 69 -22.64 4.86 2.40
C SER A 69 -22.14 6.26 2.03
N LEU A 70 -21.17 6.32 1.13
CA LEU A 70 -20.56 7.57 0.67
C LEU A 70 -21.25 8.05 -0.61
N ALA A 71 -21.51 9.35 -0.69
CA ALA A 71 -22.02 10.01 -1.88
C ALA A 71 -21.46 11.44 -1.96
N GLY A 72 -20.30 11.59 -2.61
CA GLY A 72 -19.52 12.82 -2.61
C GLY A 72 -19.12 13.22 -1.18
N GLU A 73 -19.57 14.39 -0.75
CA GLU A 73 -19.32 14.91 0.61
C GLU A 73 -20.39 14.47 1.63
N GLN A 74 -21.39 13.69 1.22
CA GLN A 74 -22.43 13.20 2.12
C GLN A 74 -22.14 11.76 2.55
N VAL A 75 -22.47 11.48 3.81
CA VAL A 75 -22.34 10.16 4.41
C VAL A 75 -23.68 9.75 4.98
N ARG A 76 -24.15 8.54 4.63
CA ARG A 76 -25.40 7.99 5.15
C ARG A 76 -25.13 6.85 6.11
N LEU A 77 -25.75 6.91 7.29
CA LEU A 77 -25.79 5.84 8.28
C LEU A 77 -27.26 5.47 8.53
N GLY A 78 -27.69 4.33 7.98
CA GLY A 78 -29.11 3.95 7.99
C GLY A 78 -29.98 4.99 7.27
N GLY A 79 -30.94 5.58 7.99
CA GLY A 79 -31.83 6.62 7.48
C GLY A 79 -31.32 8.06 7.61
N GLU A 80 -30.22 8.28 8.32
CA GLU A 80 -29.67 9.62 8.57
C GLU A 80 -28.57 9.97 7.57
N THR A 81 -28.45 11.27 7.25
CA THR A 81 -27.40 11.82 6.38
C THR A 81 -26.56 12.84 7.16
N PHE A 82 -25.26 12.79 6.96
CA PHE A 82 -24.24 13.61 7.60
C PHE A 82 -23.38 14.30 6.54
N GLU A 83 -22.96 15.53 6.81
CA GLU A 83 -21.96 16.26 6.05
C GLU A 83 -20.69 16.37 6.92
N PRO A 84 -19.62 15.58 6.68
CA PRO A 84 -18.42 15.59 7.50
C PRO A 84 -17.72 16.97 7.56
N SER A 85 -17.82 17.76 6.50
CA SER A 85 -17.28 19.13 6.43
C SER A 85 -17.88 20.11 7.45
N ARG A 86 -18.99 19.73 8.12
CA ARG A 86 -19.61 20.54 9.18
C ARG A 86 -19.27 19.95 10.56
N SER A 87 -18.62 20.76 11.40
CA SER A 87 -18.14 20.34 12.73
C SER A 87 -19.22 19.72 13.62
N ALA A 88 -20.45 20.27 13.64
CA ALA A 88 -21.56 19.71 14.43
C ALA A 88 -22.06 18.36 13.89
N SER A 89 -22.01 18.18 12.56
CA SER A 89 -22.42 16.95 11.89
C SER A 89 -21.40 15.83 12.10
N ILE A 90 -20.11 16.12 11.90
CA ILE A 90 -19.04 15.14 12.12
C ILE A 90 -18.90 14.74 13.59
N ALA A 91 -19.11 15.66 14.54
CA ALA A 91 -19.13 15.33 15.97
C ALA A 91 -20.30 14.40 16.34
N ARG A 92 -21.49 14.64 15.78
CA ARG A 92 -22.64 13.73 15.94
C ARG A 92 -22.35 12.36 15.34
N LEU A 93 -21.73 12.31 14.16
CA LEU A 93 -21.37 11.04 13.52
C LEU A 93 -20.33 10.28 14.37
N ALA A 94 -19.32 10.97 14.90
CA ALA A 94 -18.29 10.40 15.77
C ALA A 94 -18.89 9.66 16.97
N GLU A 95 -19.84 10.28 17.66
CA GLU A 95 -20.52 9.63 18.79
C GLU A 95 -21.33 8.40 18.38
N ARG A 96 -21.86 8.37 17.14
CA ARG A 96 -22.63 7.21 16.63
C ARG A 96 -21.74 6.02 16.28
N VAL A 97 -20.51 6.27 15.84
CA VAL A 97 -19.55 5.23 15.42
C VAL A 97 -18.56 4.83 16.51
N LYS A 98 -18.54 5.56 17.62
CA LYS A 98 -17.60 5.37 18.71
C LYS A 98 -17.62 3.94 19.23
N GLY A 99 -16.47 3.27 19.22
CA GLY A 99 -16.34 1.89 19.71
C GLY A 99 -17.14 0.86 18.90
N HIS A 100 -17.46 1.16 17.64
CA HIS A 100 -18.08 0.22 16.72
C HIS A 100 -17.16 -0.03 15.52
N GLU A 101 -17.28 -1.23 14.94
CA GLU A 101 -16.78 -1.50 13.60
C GLU A 101 -17.61 -0.72 12.57
N VAL A 102 -16.92 -0.15 11.58
CA VAL A 102 -17.54 0.65 10.52
C VAL A 102 -17.11 0.11 9.17
N VAL A 103 -18.04 -0.04 8.23
CA VAL A 103 -17.75 -0.34 6.83
C VAL A 103 -18.13 0.84 5.94
N LEU A 104 -17.13 1.42 5.28
CA LEU A 104 -17.29 2.43 4.25
C LEU A 104 -17.71 1.77 2.94
N VAL A 105 -18.75 2.31 2.31
CA VAL A 105 -19.28 1.83 1.04
C VAL A 105 -19.17 2.96 0.04
N PRO A 106 -18.17 2.92 -0.85
CA PRO A 106 -17.96 3.98 -1.82
C PRO A 106 -19.03 3.92 -2.92
N ASP A 107 -19.44 5.09 -3.41
CA ASP A 107 -20.04 5.21 -4.73
C ASP A 107 -18.95 5.37 -5.81
N ALA A 108 -19.36 5.60 -7.07
CA ALA A 108 -18.43 5.76 -8.17
C ALA A 108 -17.62 7.06 -8.10
N ASP A 109 -18.22 8.15 -7.60
CA ASP A 109 -17.75 9.53 -7.81
C ASP A 109 -17.29 10.24 -6.52
N THR A 110 -17.11 9.50 -5.42
CA THR A 110 -16.52 10.03 -4.18
C THR A 110 -15.00 9.96 -4.23
N PHE A 111 -14.34 11.10 -4.08
CA PHE A 111 -12.88 11.23 -4.03
C PHE A 111 -12.35 11.18 -2.60
N LEU A 112 -11.14 10.64 -2.41
CA LEU A 112 -10.49 10.57 -1.09
C LEU A 112 -10.35 11.95 -0.42
N ALA A 113 -10.12 13.00 -1.19
CA ALA A 113 -10.04 14.36 -0.68
C ALA A 113 -11.35 14.82 -0.02
N GLN A 114 -12.49 14.48 -0.62
CA GLN A 114 -13.83 14.86 -0.13
C GLN A 114 -14.16 14.18 1.20
N VAL A 115 -13.63 12.98 1.43
CA VAL A 115 -13.87 12.20 2.65
C VAL A 115 -12.71 12.26 3.64
N SER A 116 -11.71 13.12 3.43
CA SER A 116 -10.53 13.22 4.32
C SER A 116 -10.91 13.50 5.77
N GLU A 117 -11.83 14.43 6.03
CA GLU A 117 -12.34 14.72 7.37
C GLU A 117 -13.06 13.52 8.00
N LEU A 118 -13.87 12.81 7.22
CA LEU A 118 -14.52 11.58 7.66
C LEU A 118 -13.49 10.52 8.08
N LEU A 119 -12.47 10.29 7.24
CA LEU A 119 -11.43 9.30 7.50
C LEU A 119 -10.61 9.65 8.75
N ALA A 120 -10.30 10.93 8.95
CA ALA A 120 -9.64 11.39 10.18
C ALA A 120 -10.51 11.15 11.42
N MET A 121 -11.80 11.49 11.37
CA MET A 121 -12.71 11.21 12.49
C MET A 121 -12.85 9.72 12.78
N LEU A 122 -12.97 8.88 11.73
CA LEU A 122 -13.09 7.44 11.88
C LEU A 122 -11.83 6.81 12.47
N ARG A 123 -10.64 7.28 12.07
CA ARG A 123 -9.37 6.88 12.67
C ARG A 123 -9.38 7.09 14.19
N ASP A 124 -9.95 8.19 14.65
CA ASP A 124 -9.90 8.60 16.05
C ASP A 124 -11.07 8.04 16.89
N SER A 125 -12.16 7.62 16.25
CA SER A 125 -13.43 7.28 16.94
C SER A 125 -13.90 5.83 16.76
N ALA A 126 -13.75 5.25 15.57
CA ALA A 126 -14.23 3.90 15.29
C ALA A 126 -13.32 2.84 15.94
N GLU A 127 -13.86 1.68 16.26
CA GLU A 127 -13.06 0.55 16.77
C GLU A 127 -12.21 -0.05 15.65
N THR A 128 -12.81 -0.25 14.48
CA THR A 128 -12.14 -0.75 13.27
C THR A 128 -12.84 -0.19 12.05
N VAL A 129 -12.06 0.19 11.04
CA VAL A 129 -12.59 0.70 9.77
C VAL A 129 -12.36 -0.32 8.67
N TRP A 130 -13.40 -0.58 7.92
CA TRP A 130 -13.40 -1.44 6.75
C TRP A 130 -13.74 -0.61 5.51
N LEU A 131 -13.18 -0.98 4.37
CA LEU A 131 -13.59 -0.44 3.06
C LEU A 131 -14.16 -1.56 2.20
N ALA A 132 -15.43 -1.43 1.80
CA ALA A 132 -16.08 -2.40 0.94
C ALA A 132 -15.56 -2.30 -0.50
N HIS A 133 -15.40 -3.46 -1.15
CA HIS A 133 -15.18 -3.51 -2.58
C HIS A 133 -16.45 -3.05 -3.32
N PRO A 134 -16.35 -2.18 -4.35
CA PRO A 134 -17.54 -1.63 -5.02
C PRO A 134 -18.35 -2.70 -5.77
N ASP A 135 -17.69 -3.71 -6.30
CA ASP A 135 -18.28 -4.66 -7.24
C ASP A 135 -18.41 -6.10 -6.68
N ALA A 136 -18.08 -6.32 -5.40
CA ALA A 136 -18.06 -7.65 -4.78
C ALA A 136 -18.42 -7.59 -3.29
N PRO A 137 -19.01 -8.66 -2.71
CA PRO A 137 -19.43 -8.69 -1.31
C PRO A 137 -18.26 -8.96 -0.35
N VAL A 138 -17.13 -8.27 -0.55
CA VAL A 138 -15.93 -8.37 0.27
C VAL A 138 -15.51 -6.99 0.79
N ALA A 139 -14.70 -6.96 1.84
CA ALA A 139 -14.14 -5.73 2.39
C ALA A 139 -12.70 -5.91 2.86
N TYR A 140 -12.08 -4.78 3.14
CA TYR A 140 -10.69 -4.67 3.55
C TYR A 140 -10.62 -3.97 4.92
N PRO A 141 -10.09 -4.61 5.97
CA PRO A 141 -9.85 -3.94 7.24
C PRO A 141 -8.67 -2.97 7.08
N LEU A 142 -8.79 -1.76 7.61
CA LEU A 142 -7.87 -0.67 7.36
C LEU A 142 -7.38 0.00 8.65
N VAL A 143 -6.07 0.20 8.70
CA VAL A 143 -5.46 1.25 9.51
C VAL A 143 -5.45 2.55 8.69
N LEU A 144 -6.16 3.56 9.17
CA LEU A 144 -6.21 4.86 8.50
C LEU A 144 -5.03 5.74 8.90
N ARG A 145 -4.34 6.33 7.91
CA ARG A 145 -3.25 7.29 8.13
C ARG A 145 -3.45 8.51 7.26
N ASP A 146 -3.38 9.70 7.84
CA ASP A 146 -3.18 10.91 7.05
C ASP A 146 -1.71 11.00 6.60
N GLU A 147 -1.35 12.04 5.84
CA GLU A 147 0.01 12.20 5.34
C GLU A 147 1.02 12.37 6.49
N ASP A 148 0.64 13.08 7.55
CA ASP A 148 1.48 13.29 8.73
C ASP A 148 1.75 11.96 9.45
N GLY A 149 0.70 11.17 9.72
CA GLY A 149 0.81 9.84 10.31
C GLY A 149 1.56 8.86 9.41
N PHE A 150 1.43 8.97 8.09
CA PHE A 150 2.21 8.19 7.14
C PHE A 150 3.70 8.57 7.16
N ARG A 151 4.05 9.85 7.29
CA ARG A 151 5.46 10.28 7.45
C ARG A 151 6.06 9.75 8.75
N VAL A 152 5.31 9.76 9.86
CA VAL A 152 5.74 9.15 11.13
C VAL A 152 5.98 7.66 10.93
N TRP A 153 5.05 6.96 10.28
CA TRP A 153 5.24 5.55 9.95
C TRP A 153 6.47 5.35 9.06
N LEU A 154 6.75 6.16 8.05
CA LEU A 154 7.96 5.99 7.23
C LEU A 154 9.27 6.20 8.02
N ALA A 155 9.25 7.00 9.08
CA ALA A 155 10.44 7.33 9.87
C ALA A 155 10.89 6.19 10.80
N GLU A 156 10.01 5.26 11.18
CA GLU A 156 10.43 4.15 12.05
C GLU A 156 11.33 3.19 11.26
N VAL A 157 12.44 2.79 11.87
CA VAL A 157 13.49 2.01 11.22
C VAL A 157 13.09 0.53 11.19
N ALA A 158 12.38 0.13 10.14
CA ALA A 158 12.08 -1.27 9.86
C ALA A 158 12.49 -1.63 8.41
N PRO A 159 13.17 -2.77 8.19
CA PRO A 159 13.43 -3.26 6.85
C PRO A 159 12.10 -3.61 6.16
N GLY A 160 11.96 -3.24 4.89
CA GLY A 160 10.80 -3.66 4.09
C GLY A 160 9.50 -2.92 4.42
N LYS A 161 9.53 -1.61 4.67
CA LYS A 161 8.29 -0.79 4.71
C LYS A 161 7.67 -0.71 3.32
N LEU A 162 6.79 -1.67 3.03
CA LEU A 162 6.17 -1.84 1.72
C LEU A 162 5.01 -0.87 1.56
N ARG A 163 4.89 -0.32 0.35
CA ARG A 163 3.81 0.59 0.00
C ARG A 163 3.46 0.46 -1.48
N ILE A 164 2.16 0.56 -1.75
CA ILE A 164 1.59 0.65 -3.09
C ILE A 164 1.31 2.12 -3.33
N ILE A 165 2.08 2.80 -4.17
CA ILE A 165 1.80 4.16 -4.58
C ILE A 165 0.91 4.07 -5.83
N GLN A 166 -0.36 4.42 -5.68
CA GLN A 166 -1.35 4.37 -6.76
C GLN A 166 -1.36 5.72 -7.49
N ARG A 167 -0.91 5.69 -8.75
CA ARG A 167 -0.80 6.83 -9.65
C ARG A 167 -1.86 6.71 -10.75
N ALA A 168 -2.04 7.78 -11.53
CA ALA A 168 -2.93 7.78 -12.68
C ALA A 168 -2.50 6.79 -13.78
N ASP A 169 -1.20 6.53 -13.92
CA ASP A 169 -0.61 5.67 -14.95
C ASP A 169 -0.28 4.25 -14.47
N GLY A 170 -0.52 3.92 -13.19
CA GLY A 170 -0.33 2.58 -12.64
C GLY A 170 0.06 2.56 -11.17
N PHE A 171 0.69 1.47 -10.75
CA PHE A 171 1.16 1.29 -9.37
C PHE A 171 2.68 1.29 -9.30
N GLU A 172 3.21 2.02 -8.34
CA GLU A 172 4.60 1.90 -7.94
C GLU A 172 4.68 1.11 -6.63
N LEU A 173 5.38 -0.02 -6.68
CA LEU A 173 5.64 -0.85 -5.51
C LEU A 173 6.95 -0.39 -4.89
N SER A 174 6.88 0.23 -3.72
CA SER A 174 8.01 0.89 -3.09
C SER A 174 8.31 0.30 -1.72
N THR A 175 9.59 0.28 -1.35
CA THR A 175 10.10 -0.24 -0.07
C THR A 175 10.98 0.82 0.61
N SER A 176 11.49 0.54 1.81
CA SER A 176 12.54 1.37 2.43
C SER A 176 13.89 1.28 1.72
N VAL A 177 14.13 0.27 0.87
CA VAL A 177 15.40 0.11 0.11
C VAL A 177 15.30 0.52 -1.36
N GLY A 178 14.11 0.93 -1.82
CA GLY A 178 13.88 1.37 -3.18
C GLY A 178 12.58 0.83 -3.79
N LYS A 179 12.37 1.21 -5.05
CA LYS A 179 11.24 0.81 -5.88
C LYS A 179 11.48 -0.56 -6.52
N LEU A 180 10.44 -1.38 -6.57
CA LEU A 180 10.42 -2.64 -7.32
C LEU A 180 10.49 -2.33 -8.83
N PRO A 181 11.51 -2.81 -9.56
CA PRO A 181 11.63 -2.56 -10.99
C PRO A 181 10.44 -3.11 -11.77
N GLY A 182 9.86 -2.25 -12.62
CA GLY A 182 8.83 -2.59 -13.59
C GLY A 182 9.40 -2.77 -15.00
N PRO A 183 8.53 -2.80 -16.03
CA PRO A 183 8.95 -2.89 -17.43
C PRO A 183 9.72 -1.65 -17.91
N ASP A 184 9.38 -0.47 -17.38
CA ASP A 184 10.13 0.78 -17.55
C ASP A 184 10.75 1.18 -16.20
N ALA A 185 12.05 1.48 -16.20
CA ALA A 185 12.78 1.89 -15.01
C ALA A 185 12.26 3.22 -14.43
N ASN A 186 11.74 4.11 -15.27
CA ASN A 186 11.20 5.41 -14.86
C ASN A 186 9.67 5.38 -14.67
N GLY A 187 9.00 4.43 -15.32
CA GLY A 187 7.55 4.22 -15.25
C GLY A 187 7.09 3.50 -13.97
N PRO A 188 5.78 3.25 -13.81
CA PRO A 188 5.26 2.48 -12.68
C PRO A 188 5.81 1.04 -12.67
N SER A 189 5.87 0.44 -11.48
CA SER A 189 6.20 -0.99 -11.34
C SER A 189 5.19 -1.87 -12.07
N VAL A 190 3.92 -1.46 -12.03
CA VAL A 190 2.78 -2.10 -12.70
C VAL A 190 2.02 -1.03 -13.49
N PRO A 191 2.21 -0.92 -14.82
CA PRO A 191 1.49 0.05 -15.63
C PRO A 191 0.01 -0.32 -15.78
N VAL A 192 -0.81 0.69 -16.04
CA VAL A 192 -2.18 0.49 -16.53
C VAL A 192 -2.15 -0.26 -17.87
N ARG A 193 -3.02 -1.25 -18.04
CA ARG A 193 -3.19 -2.00 -19.29
C ARG A 193 -4.60 -1.79 -19.82
N GLU A 194 -4.71 -1.35 -21.06
CA GLU A 194 -6.02 -1.10 -21.72
C GLU A 194 -6.95 -0.16 -20.92
N GLY A 195 -6.37 0.83 -20.23
CA GLY A 195 -7.12 1.77 -19.40
C GLY A 195 -7.59 1.20 -18.05
N ARG A 196 -7.15 -0.02 -17.67
CA ARG A 196 -7.50 -0.67 -16.40
C ARG A 196 -6.29 -0.99 -15.54
N GLN A 197 -6.53 -1.04 -14.23
CA GLN A 197 -5.55 -1.47 -13.24
C GLN A 197 -5.25 -2.97 -13.40
N ASP A 198 -3.97 -3.33 -13.54
CA ASP A 198 -3.55 -4.73 -13.61
C ASP A 198 -3.33 -5.32 -12.20
N LEU A 199 -4.44 -5.70 -11.57
CA LEU A 199 -4.43 -6.25 -10.20
C LEU A 199 -3.72 -7.60 -10.10
N ALA A 200 -3.69 -8.39 -11.18
CA ALA A 200 -2.98 -9.67 -11.20
C ALA A 200 -1.46 -9.47 -11.12
N THR A 201 -0.92 -8.57 -11.94
CA THR A 201 0.51 -8.21 -11.88
C THR A 201 0.85 -7.50 -10.57
N LEU A 202 -0.04 -6.64 -10.05
CA LEU A 202 0.13 -6.03 -8.73
C LEU A 202 0.25 -7.09 -7.62
N ARG A 203 -0.68 -8.04 -7.56
CA ARG A 203 -0.68 -9.16 -6.60
C ARG A 203 0.61 -9.99 -6.70
N HIS A 204 1.05 -10.28 -7.93
CA HIS A 204 2.31 -10.99 -8.15
C HIS A 204 3.52 -10.22 -7.59
N GLY A 205 3.60 -8.91 -7.84
CA GLY A 205 4.66 -8.06 -7.31
C GLY A 205 4.67 -7.99 -5.78
N LEU A 206 3.49 -7.93 -5.17
CA LEU A 206 3.34 -7.98 -3.72
C LEU A 206 3.81 -9.33 -3.15
N GLY A 207 3.51 -10.45 -3.82
CA GLY A 207 4.01 -11.78 -3.45
C GLY A 207 5.54 -11.87 -3.50
N LEU A 208 6.17 -11.32 -4.54
CA LEU A 208 7.65 -11.25 -4.63
C LEU A 208 8.25 -10.43 -3.48
N LEU A 209 7.62 -9.31 -3.12
CA LEU A 209 8.06 -8.47 -2.01
C LEU A 209 7.87 -9.16 -0.66
N LYS A 210 6.72 -9.80 -0.40
CA LYS A 210 6.49 -10.57 0.84
C LYS A 210 7.48 -11.72 0.98
N GLY A 211 7.78 -12.43 -0.11
CA GLY A 211 8.77 -13.51 -0.13
C GLY A 211 10.18 -13.05 0.25
N ARG A 212 10.54 -11.81 -0.10
CA ARG A 212 11.82 -11.17 0.26
C ARG A 212 11.82 -10.58 1.66
N PHE A 213 10.78 -9.85 2.02
CA PHE A 213 10.63 -9.15 3.29
C PHE A 213 9.64 -9.90 4.18
N LYS A 214 10.02 -11.12 4.58
CA LYS A 214 9.12 -12.03 5.31
C LYS A 214 8.63 -11.49 6.65
N GLN A 215 9.42 -10.61 7.27
CA GLN A 215 9.11 -9.94 8.54
C GLN A 215 8.26 -8.68 8.36
N SER A 216 7.97 -8.25 7.13
CA SER A 216 7.05 -7.15 6.89
C SER A 216 5.62 -7.66 7.08
N GLU A 217 5.01 -7.24 8.18
CA GLU A 217 3.61 -7.53 8.53
C GLU A 217 2.66 -6.46 7.95
N ASP A 218 3.19 -5.27 7.66
CA ASP A 218 2.39 -4.11 7.27
C ASP A 218 2.61 -3.68 5.82
N ILE A 219 1.53 -3.22 5.18
CA ILE A 219 1.58 -2.52 3.89
C ILE A 219 0.62 -1.33 3.86
N CYS A 220 1.04 -0.25 3.22
CA CYS A 220 0.20 0.92 2.99
C CYS A 220 -0.15 1.10 1.51
N LEU A 221 -1.43 1.27 1.19
CA LEU A 221 -1.88 1.88 -0.06
C LEU A 221 -1.79 3.41 0.07
N VAL A 222 -1.12 4.04 -0.89
CA VAL A 222 -0.93 5.49 -0.97
C VAL A 222 -1.51 5.97 -2.30
N PRO A 223 -2.82 6.26 -2.35
CA PRO A 223 -3.45 6.83 -3.54
C PRO A 223 -3.00 8.26 -3.80
N SER A 224 -2.95 8.63 -5.08
CA SER A 224 -2.84 10.03 -5.48
C SER A 224 -4.06 10.84 -5.02
N PHE A 225 -3.91 12.15 -4.82
CA PHE A 225 -4.96 13.01 -4.27
C PHE A 225 -6.31 12.93 -5.03
N GLY A 226 -6.27 12.84 -6.36
CA GLY A 226 -7.45 12.75 -7.22
C GLY A 226 -8.04 11.34 -7.37
N THR A 227 -7.73 10.40 -6.45
CA THR A 227 -8.22 9.02 -6.55
C THR A 227 -9.59 8.89 -5.91
N GLU A 228 -10.52 8.25 -6.63
CA GLU A 228 -11.81 7.82 -6.13
C GLU A 228 -11.65 6.75 -5.04
N VAL A 229 -12.49 6.79 -4.01
CA VAL A 229 -12.48 5.79 -2.94
C VAL A 229 -12.75 4.38 -3.50
N SER A 230 -13.60 4.27 -4.52
CA SER A 230 -13.89 2.99 -5.20
C SER A 230 -12.66 2.43 -5.94
N GLN A 231 -11.82 3.28 -6.54
CA GLN A 231 -10.57 2.85 -7.17
C GLN A 231 -9.53 2.42 -6.15
N ALA A 232 -9.44 3.11 -5.00
CA ALA A 232 -8.58 2.67 -3.90
C ALA A 232 -9.04 1.30 -3.39
N ALA A 233 -10.34 1.10 -3.19
CA ALA A 233 -10.92 -0.19 -2.78
C ALA A 233 -10.55 -1.34 -3.74
N ARG A 234 -10.63 -1.11 -5.06
CA ARG A 234 -10.21 -2.11 -6.06
C ARG A 234 -8.73 -2.48 -5.94
N ALA A 235 -7.86 -1.50 -5.74
CA ALA A 235 -6.42 -1.72 -5.58
C ALA A 235 -6.09 -2.56 -4.34
N LEU A 236 -6.82 -2.40 -3.23
CA LEU A 236 -6.63 -3.19 -2.01
C LEU A 236 -6.85 -4.69 -2.22
N GLY A 237 -7.71 -5.09 -3.18
CA GLY A 237 -7.94 -6.49 -3.52
C GLY A 237 -6.71 -7.24 -4.04
N ALA A 238 -5.66 -6.52 -4.48
CA ALA A 238 -4.39 -7.14 -4.86
C ALA A 238 -3.56 -7.63 -3.66
N VAL A 239 -3.87 -7.19 -2.44
CA VAL A 239 -3.19 -7.62 -1.20
C VAL A 239 -3.58 -9.04 -0.79
N TYR A 240 -4.63 -9.60 -1.39
CA TYR A 240 -5.13 -10.94 -1.08
C TYR A 240 -4.73 -11.95 -2.17
N THR A 241 -4.32 -13.16 -1.78
CA THR A 241 -4.01 -14.27 -2.70
C THR A 241 -5.21 -15.16 -2.99
N ALA A 242 -6.14 -15.23 -2.04
CA ALA A 242 -7.41 -15.95 -2.12
C ALA A 242 -8.43 -15.28 -1.17
N PRO A 243 -9.71 -15.72 -1.15
CA PRO A 243 -10.69 -15.21 -0.19
C PRO A 243 -10.22 -15.39 1.26
N GLY A 244 -10.20 -14.30 2.05
CA GLY A 244 -9.73 -14.32 3.44
C GLY A 244 -8.25 -14.62 3.64
N GLU A 245 -7.43 -14.59 2.59
CA GLU A 245 -5.99 -14.86 2.66
C GLU A 245 -5.19 -13.59 2.29
N PRO A 246 -4.97 -12.67 3.24
CA PRO A 246 -4.14 -11.50 3.01
C PRO A 246 -2.63 -11.85 2.99
N LEU A 247 -1.86 -11.16 2.16
CA LEU A 247 -0.39 -11.27 2.12
C LEU A 247 0.29 -10.61 3.33
N PHE A 248 -0.38 -9.65 3.95
CA PHE A 248 0.11 -8.80 5.03
C PHE A 248 -0.93 -8.78 6.14
N ASP A 249 -0.47 -8.80 7.38
CA ASP A 249 -1.34 -8.82 8.56
C ASP A 249 -2.05 -7.48 8.76
N THR A 250 -1.35 -6.38 8.44
CA THR A 250 -1.88 -5.02 8.53
C THR A 250 -1.95 -4.36 7.16
N LEU A 251 -3.14 -3.88 6.80
CA LEU A 251 -3.36 -3.06 5.61
C LEU A 251 -3.73 -1.64 6.00
N CYS A 252 -3.04 -0.68 5.41
CA CYS A 252 -3.17 0.74 5.70
C CYS A 252 -3.67 1.50 4.47
N LEU A 253 -4.57 2.46 4.69
CA LEU A 253 -4.98 3.43 3.67
C LEU A 253 -4.46 4.80 4.06
N VAL A 254 -3.58 5.36 3.23
CA VAL A 254 -3.12 6.74 3.37
C VAL A 254 -4.12 7.67 2.68
N PHE A 255 -4.57 8.71 3.36
CA PHE A 255 -5.50 9.70 2.83
C PHE A 255 -4.95 11.13 2.97
N PRO A 256 -5.46 12.09 2.17
CA PRO A 256 -5.01 13.48 2.27
C PRO A 256 -5.26 14.05 3.66
N THR A 257 -4.30 14.82 4.19
CA THR A 257 -4.50 15.51 5.47
C THR A 257 -5.69 16.47 5.34
N PRO A 258 -6.68 16.42 6.25
CA PRO A 258 -7.81 17.32 6.20
C PRO A 258 -7.35 18.79 6.22
N PRO A 259 -8.04 19.69 5.50
CA PRO A 259 -7.73 21.12 5.57
C PRO A 259 -7.79 21.58 7.02
N ARG A 260 -6.71 22.17 7.53
CA ARG A 260 -6.79 22.83 8.84
C ARG A 260 -7.76 24.00 8.69
N VAL A 261 -8.78 24.05 9.55
CA VAL A 261 -9.59 25.25 9.70
C VAL A 261 -8.61 26.37 10.02
N ARG A 262 -8.44 27.32 9.10
CA ARG A 262 -7.75 28.56 9.42
C ARG A 262 -8.61 29.23 10.47
N ASP A 263 -8.11 29.30 11.70
CA ASP A 263 -8.62 30.26 12.67
C ASP A 263 -8.59 31.63 11.98
N GLY A 264 -9.78 32.15 11.65
CA GLY A 264 -9.90 33.46 11.04
C GLY A 264 -9.30 34.49 11.98
N GLY A 265 -8.21 35.12 11.53
CA GLY A 265 -7.69 36.34 12.13
C GLY A 265 -8.51 37.56 11.76
#